data_AF-A0A1V5DN41-F1
#
_entry.id   AF-A0A1V5DN41-F1
#
_cell.length_a   1.000
_cell.length_b   1.000
_cell.length_c   1.000
_cell.angle_alpha   90.00
_cell.angle_beta   90.00
_cell.angle_gamma   90.00
#
_symmetry.space_group_name_H-M   'P 1'
#
loop_
_entity.id
_entity.type
_entity.pdbx_description
1 polymer ?
#
loop_
_entity_poly.entity_id
_entity_poly.type
_entity_poly.pdbx_seq_one_letter_code
_entity_poly.pdbx_strand_id
1 'polypeptide(L)'
;MVIITFNTFPLESSMEVGKRLMKLPPLPPFMTYKGPFLISEVGTGIKSMNLFEFDHTKTVEAMDYVANRMAQYIGVPGFTYNVAIWFEATEALKMIGLG
;
A
#
# COMPACT_ATOMS: atom_id res chain seq x y z
N MET A 1 -4.35 -13.12 -4.84
CA MET A 1 -3.96 -12.39 -3.60
C MET A 1 -3.69 -10.93 -3.89
N VAL A 2 -3.97 -10.05 -2.91
CA VAL A 2 -3.65 -8.62 -3.01
C VAL A 2 -3.05 -8.08 -1.72
N ILE A 3 -2.19 -7.07 -1.83
CA ILE A 3 -1.79 -6.21 -0.71
C ILE A 3 -2.46 -4.86 -0.93
N ILE A 4 -3.18 -4.39 0.08
CA ILE A 4 -3.74 -3.03 0.10
C ILE A 4 -2.97 -2.24 1.15
N THR A 5 -2.52 -1.06 0.75
CA THR A 5 -1.95 -0.09 1.69
C THR A 5 -2.84 1.11 1.79
N PHE A 6 -3.01 1.60 3.02
CA PHE A 6 -3.59 2.90 3.28
C PHE A 6 -2.52 3.78 3.88
N ASN A 7 -2.42 5.02 3.43
CA ASN A 7 -1.53 6.00 4.03
C ASN A 7 -2.22 7.35 4.15
N THR A 8 -1.88 8.10 5.19
CA THR A 8 -2.40 9.45 5.42
C THR A 8 -1.26 10.42 5.65
N PHE A 9 -1.46 11.68 5.27
CA PHE A 9 -0.53 12.76 5.56
C PHE A 9 -1.24 14.13 5.53
N PRO A 10 -0.78 15.11 6.33
CA PRO A 10 -1.26 16.49 6.25
C PRO A 10 -1.00 17.10 4.87
N LEU A 11 -1.85 18.03 4.45
CA LEU A 11 -1.72 18.69 3.14
C LEU A 11 -0.37 19.39 2.98
N GLU A 12 0.16 19.95 4.06
CA GLU A 12 1.46 20.62 4.16
C GLU A 12 2.63 19.69 3.78
N SER A 13 2.46 18.38 4.01
CA SER A 13 3.47 17.36 3.70
C SER A 13 3.42 16.88 2.24
N SER A 14 2.44 17.31 1.43
CA SER A 14 2.21 16.78 0.07
C SER A 14 3.42 16.93 -0.86
N MET A 15 4.16 18.04 -0.75
CA MET A 15 5.35 18.28 -1.58
C MET A 15 6.46 17.27 -1.28
N GLU A 16 6.69 16.96 -0.01
CA GLU A 16 7.71 15.99 0.40
C GLU A 16 7.29 14.56 0.05
N VAL A 17 6.01 14.22 0.21
CA VAL A 17 5.44 12.94 -0.28
C VAL A 17 5.66 12.81 -1.79
N GLY A 18 5.35 13.83 -2.58
CA GLY A 18 5.56 13.82 -4.03
C GLY A 18 7.02 13.62 -4.43
N LYS A 19 7.97 14.28 -3.75
CA LYS A 19 9.41 14.08 -3.99
C LYS A 19 9.86 12.65 -3.74
N ARG A 20 9.34 12.00 -2.69
CA ARG A 20 9.68 10.61 -2.36
C ARG A 20 9.00 9.63 -3.31
N LEU A 21 7.76 9.89 -3.72
CA LEU A 21 7.04 9.11 -4.72
C LEU A 21 7.84 8.99 -6.03
N MET A 22 8.42 10.11 -6.51
CA MET A 22 9.23 10.13 -7.74
C MET A 22 10.55 9.34 -7.63
N LYS A 23 11.00 9.01 -6.41
CA LYS A 23 12.24 8.26 -6.16
C LYS A 23 11.98 6.79 -5.85
N LEU A 24 10.72 6.35 -5.83
CA LEU A 24 10.41 4.97 -5.50
C LEU A 24 10.99 4.02 -6.55
N PRO A 25 11.43 2.82 -6.12
CA PRO A 25 11.90 1.81 -7.06
C PRO A 25 10.77 1.41 -8.03
N PRO A 26 11.14 0.93 -9.23
CA PRO A 26 10.18 0.37 -10.16
C PRO A 26 9.48 -0.85 -9.54
N LEU A 27 8.28 -1.13 -10.06
CA LEU A 27 7.52 -2.30 -9.64
C LEU A 27 8.23 -3.59 -10.11
N PRO A 28 8.31 -4.64 -9.27
CA PRO A 28 8.81 -5.94 -9.69
C PRO A 28 7.94 -6.54 -10.81
N PRO A 29 8.51 -7.29 -11.76
CA PRO A 29 7.75 -7.84 -12.90
C PRO A 29 6.60 -8.79 -12.53
N PHE A 30 6.65 -9.39 -11.34
CA PHE A 30 5.64 -10.34 -10.86
C PHE A 30 4.42 -9.65 -10.22
N MET A 31 4.43 -8.33 -10.13
CA MET A 31 3.43 -7.54 -9.40
C MET A 31 2.76 -6.54 -10.34
N THR A 32 1.46 -6.36 -10.16
CA THR A 32 0.67 -5.30 -10.80
C THR A 32 0.28 -4.25 -9.76
N TYR A 33 0.27 -2.99 -10.14
CA TYR A 33 -0.06 -1.86 -9.27
C TYR A 33 -1.27 -1.09 -9.81
N LYS A 34 -2.25 -0.84 -8.95
CA LYS A 34 -3.41 0.03 -9.22
C LYS A 34 -3.44 1.15 -8.17
N GLY A 35 -3.42 2.39 -8.65
CA GLY A 35 -3.39 3.61 -7.83
C GLY A 35 -2.19 4.52 -8.14
N PRO A 36 -1.84 5.44 -7.21
CA PRO A 36 -2.51 5.68 -5.93
C PRO A 36 -3.89 6.30 -6.15
N PHE A 37 -4.89 5.84 -5.39
CA PHE A 37 -6.18 6.54 -5.27
C PHE A 37 -6.11 7.50 -4.11
N LEU A 38 -6.64 8.71 -4.26
CA LEU A 38 -6.47 9.81 -3.32
C LEU A 38 -7.81 10.46 -3.00
N ILE A 39 -8.04 10.75 -1.72
CA ILE A 39 -9.12 11.60 -1.25
C ILE A 39 -8.58 12.59 -0.22
N SER A 40 -9.28 13.71 -0.06
CA SER A 40 -9.10 14.60 1.08
C SER A 40 -10.16 14.29 2.14
N GLU A 41 -9.75 14.14 3.39
CA GLU A 41 -10.60 13.81 4.52
C GLU A 41 -10.42 14.84 5.64
N VAL A 42 -11.52 15.47 6.06
CA VAL A 42 -11.51 16.49 7.11
C VAL A 42 -10.99 15.88 8.41
N GLY A 43 -10.02 16.54 9.04
CA GLY A 43 -9.39 16.07 10.28
C GLY A 43 -8.25 15.06 10.10
N THR A 44 -8.13 14.43 8.93
CA THR A 44 -7.07 13.47 8.60
C THR A 44 -6.04 14.03 7.61
N GLY A 45 -6.46 14.89 6.70
CA GLY A 45 -5.63 15.42 5.61
C GLY A 45 -5.85 14.65 4.31
N ILE A 46 -4.77 14.26 3.64
CA ILE A 46 -4.83 13.41 2.46
C ILE A 46 -4.81 11.94 2.89
N LYS A 47 -5.71 11.15 2.32
CA LYS A 47 -5.72 9.69 2.44
C LYS A 47 -5.48 9.07 1.08
N SER A 48 -4.62 8.08 1.05
CA SER A 48 -4.32 7.31 -0.14
C SER A 48 -4.56 5.83 0.09
N MET A 49 -5.05 5.16 -0.96
CA MET A 49 -5.13 3.71 -1.05
C MET A 49 -4.33 3.25 -2.26
N ASN A 50 -3.55 2.19 -2.07
CA ASN A 50 -2.82 1.51 -3.13
C ASN A 50 -3.19 0.04 -3.14
N LEU A 51 -3.30 -0.54 -4.32
CA LEU A 51 -3.60 -1.96 -4.50
C LEU A 51 -2.48 -2.61 -5.33
N PHE A 52 -1.90 -3.66 -4.76
CA PHE A 52 -0.87 -4.49 -5.40
C PHE A 52 -1.41 -5.90 -5.60
N GLU A 53 -1.38 -6.39 -6.84
CA GLU A 53 -1.82 -7.75 -7.21
C GLU A 53 -0.59 -8.59 -7.55
N PHE A 54 -0.55 -9.83 -7.07
CA PHE A 54 0.56 -10.76 -7.31
C PHE A 54 0.10 -12.21 -7.09
N ASP A 55 0.88 -13.16 -7.58
CA ASP A 55 0.64 -14.58 -7.36
C ASP A 55 1.01 -15.01 -5.93
N HIS A 56 0.21 -15.89 -5.32
CA HIS A 56 0.40 -16.36 -3.95
C HIS A 56 1.80 -16.95 -3.64
N THR A 57 2.48 -17.52 -4.65
CA THR A 57 3.85 -18.05 -4.51
C THR A 57 4.90 -16.96 -4.27
N LYS A 58 4.54 -15.68 -4.44
CA LYS A 58 5.38 -14.50 -4.26
C LYS A 58 5.03 -13.66 -3.03
N THR A 59 4.33 -14.24 -2.06
CA THR A 59 3.82 -13.51 -0.89
C THR A 59 4.93 -12.83 -0.09
N VAL A 60 6.05 -13.51 0.17
CA VAL A 60 7.16 -12.94 0.95
C VAL A 60 7.82 -11.79 0.19
N GLU A 61 8.18 -12.01 -1.08
CA GLU A 61 8.81 -10.98 -1.91
C GLU A 61 7.89 -9.77 -2.13
N ALA A 62 6.58 -10.01 -2.26
CA ALA A 62 5.58 -8.95 -2.39
C ALA A 62 5.49 -8.10 -1.12
N MET A 63 5.43 -8.75 0.05
CA MET A 63 5.39 -8.05 1.33
C MET A 63 6.65 -7.23 1.59
N ASP A 64 7.82 -7.82 1.33
CA ASP A 64 9.09 -7.12 1.50
C ASP A 64 9.17 -5.90 0.58
N TYR A 65 8.78 -6.05 -0.69
CA TYR A 65 8.75 -4.92 -1.62
C TYR A 65 7.81 -3.80 -1.16
N VAL A 66 6.57 -4.13 -0.79
CA VAL A 66 5.57 -3.12 -0.39
C VAL A 66 5.97 -2.45 0.93
N ALA A 67 6.46 -3.21 1.91
CA ALA A 67 6.94 -2.67 3.18
C ALA A 67 8.12 -1.70 2.95
N ASN A 68 9.12 -2.09 2.14
CA ASN A 68 10.25 -1.23 1.81
C ASN A 68 9.84 0.01 1.02
N ARG A 69 8.84 -0.12 0.13
CA ARG A 69 8.25 1.02 -0.61
C ARG A 69 7.59 2.01 0.34
N MET A 70 6.83 1.55 1.34
CA MET A 70 6.21 2.43 2.34
C MET A 70 7.23 3.04 3.30
N ALA A 71 8.29 2.30 3.64
CA ALA A 71 9.38 2.80 4.48
C ALA A 71 10.10 4.01 3.87
N GLN A 72 10.07 4.18 2.53
CA GLN A 72 10.64 5.37 1.88
C GLN A 72 9.97 6.69 2.31
N TYR A 73 8.78 6.63 2.92
CA TYR A 73 8.07 7.80 3.44
C TYR A 73 8.36 8.07 4.93
N ILE A 74 9.17 7.25 5.60
CA ILE A 74 9.56 7.48 7.00
C ILE A 74 10.30 8.82 7.11
N GLY A 75 9.87 9.65 8.05
CA GLY A 75 10.41 11.00 8.27
C GLY A 75 9.63 12.11 7.56
N VAL A 76 8.60 11.79 6.77
CA VAL A 76 7.62 12.81 6.35
C VAL A 76 6.72 13.16 7.55
N PRO A 77 6.63 14.44 7.95
CA PRO A 77 5.79 14.84 9.09
C PRO A 77 4.33 14.44 8.91
N GLY A 78 3.77 13.80 9.93
CA GLY A 78 2.37 13.35 9.96
C GLY A 78 2.03 12.20 9.00
N PHE A 79 3.01 11.63 8.30
CA PHE A 79 2.76 10.47 7.45
C PHE A 79 2.51 9.22 8.30
N THR A 80 1.40 8.55 8.06
CA THR A 80 1.09 7.23 8.62
C THR A 80 0.76 6.26 7.52
N TYR A 81 0.96 4.96 7.75
CA TYR A 81 0.58 3.95 6.79
C TYR A 81 0.24 2.61 7.45
N ASN A 82 -0.51 1.81 6.70
CA ASN A 82 -0.80 0.41 6.96
C ASN A 82 -0.46 -0.39 5.71
N VAL A 83 0.11 -1.58 5.90
CA VAL A 83 0.30 -2.59 4.86
C VAL A 83 -0.42 -3.85 5.31
N ALA A 84 -1.39 -4.32 4.54
CA ALA A 84 -2.14 -5.53 4.85
C ALA A 84 -2.28 -6.43 3.61
N ILE A 85 -2.10 -7.73 3.80
CA ILE A 85 -2.51 -8.75 2.84
C ILE A 85 -4.02 -8.92 2.98
N TRP A 86 -4.72 -8.90 1.86
CA TRP A 86 -6.14 -9.19 1.79
C TRP A 86 -6.37 -10.48 1.02
N PHE A 87 -7.13 -11.37 1.65
CA PHE A 87 -7.52 -12.65 1.08
C PHE A 87 -8.69 -12.46 0.13
N GLU A 88 -8.72 -13.26 -0.92
CA GLU A 88 -9.93 -13.41 -1.72
C GLU A 88 -11.03 -14.06 -0.86
N ALA A 89 -12.30 -13.76 -1.17
CA ALA A 89 -13.42 -14.28 -0.38
C ALA A 89 -13.39 -15.81 -0.25
N THR A 90 -13.02 -16.52 -1.32
CA THR A 90 -12.87 -17.97 -1.34
C THR A 90 -11.76 -18.48 -0.42
N GLU A 91 -10.63 -17.78 -0.34
CA GLU A 91 -9.54 -18.09 0.59
C GLU A 91 -9.98 -17.86 2.04
N ALA A 92 -10.65 -16.73 2.31
CA ALA A 92 -11.17 -16.41 3.64
C ALA A 92 -12.21 -17.44 4.12
N LEU A 93 -13.08 -17.93 3.23
CA LEU A 93 -14.07 -18.97 3.55
C LEU A 93 -13.40 -20.31 3.91
N LYS A 94 -12.35 -20.71 3.20
CA LYS A 94 -11.58 -21.92 3.53
C LYS A 94 -10.97 -21.86 4.93
N MET A 95 -10.48 -20.69 5.35
CA MET A 95 -9.90 -20.50 6.68
C MET A 95 -10.88 -20.72 7.83
N ILE A 96 -12.19 -20.55 7.58
CA ILE A 96 -13.25 -20.77 8.56
C ILE A 96 -14.03 -22.07 8.32
N GLY A 97 -13.55 -22.94 7.42
CA GLY A 97 -14.14 -24.25 7.15
C GLY A 97 -15.40 -24.23 6.28
N LEU A 98 -15.61 -23.17 5.49
CA LEU A 98 -16.79 -22.98 4.64
C LEU A 98 -16.51 -23.06 3.13
N GLY A 99 -15.33 -23.52 2.71
CA GLY A 99 -14.89 -23.49 1.30
C GLY A 99 -14.03 -24.66 0.87
#